data_AF-A0A2P6QPR8-F1
#
_entry.id   AF-A0A2P6QPR8-F1
#
_cell.length_a   1.000
_cell.length_b   1.000
_cell.length_c   1.000
_cell.angle_alpha   90.00
_cell.angle_beta   90.00
_cell.angle_gamma   90.00
#
_symmetry.space_group_name_H-M   'P 1'
#
loop_
_entity.id
_entity.type
_entity.pdbx_description
1 polymer ?
#
loop_
_entity_poly.entity_id
_entity_poly.type
_entity_poly.pdbx_seq_one_letter_code
_entity_poly.pdbx_strand_id
1 'polypeptide(L)'
;MILAMCTSYYDASGIVKDMDYNEKMNFEQISQGMTASSLRCIAFAHKEVPEEEEVEVDQKVVLKEDGLTLLGLVGLKVHVGQE
;
A
#
# COMPACT_ATOMS: atom_id res chain seq x y z
N MET A 1 -0.05 -9.55 -1.54
CA MET A 1 -0.08 -8.17 -2.08
C MET A 1 -0.46 -7.25 -0.94
N ILE A 2 0.20 -6.10 -0.76
CA ILE A 2 -0.02 -5.23 0.42
C ILE A 2 -1.48 -4.79 0.59
N LEU A 3 -2.24 -4.72 -0.52
CA LEU A 3 -3.69 -4.50 -0.54
C LEU A 3 -4.49 -5.49 0.32
N ALA A 4 -4.01 -6.73 0.49
CA ALA A 4 -4.65 -7.71 1.35
C ALA A 4 -4.51 -7.38 2.85
N MET A 5 -3.47 -6.62 3.20
CA MET A 5 -3.12 -6.19 4.56
C MET A 5 -3.71 -4.82 4.91
N CYS A 6 -4.22 -4.08 3.92
CA CYS A 6 -4.80 -2.76 4.13
C CYS A 6 -6.26 -2.87 4.59
N THR A 7 -6.61 -2.05 5.57
CA THR A 7 -8.00 -1.87 6.05
C THR A 7 -8.54 -0.49 5.74
N SER A 8 -7.68 0.44 5.35
CA SER A 8 -8.00 1.83 5.05
C SER A 8 -7.14 2.35 3.90
N TYR A 9 -7.51 3.50 3.33
CA TYR A 9 -6.77 4.18 2.27
C TYR A 9 -6.94 5.70 2.34
N TYR A 10 -6.02 6.45 1.74
CA TYR A 10 -6.22 7.88 1.49
C TYR A 10 -6.95 8.12 0.18
N ASP A 11 -7.98 8.95 0.21
CA ASP A 11 -8.56 9.48 -1.01
C ASP A 11 -7.73 10.63 -1.61
N ALA A 12 -8.15 11.13 -2.76
CA ALA A 12 -7.44 12.21 -3.46
C ALA A 12 -7.36 13.54 -2.67
N SER A 13 -8.16 13.69 -1.60
CA SER A 13 -8.13 14.84 -0.70
C SER A 13 -7.21 14.62 0.50
N GLY A 14 -6.58 13.45 0.62
CA GLY A 14 -5.77 13.07 1.79
C GLY A 14 -6.61 12.69 3.00
N ILE A 15 -7.89 12.35 2.82
CA ILE A 15 -8.75 11.86 3.92
C ILE A 15 -8.66 10.34 3.98
N VAL A 16 -8.43 9.80 5.18
CA VAL A 16 -8.44 8.35 5.41
C VAL A 16 -9.88 7.84 5.37
N LYS A 17 -10.10 6.79 4.59
CA LYS A 17 -11.36 6.07 4.46
C LYS A 17 -11.16 4.60 4.74
N ASP A 18 -12.20 3.94 5.27
CA ASP A 18 -12.24 2.48 5.35
C ASP A 18 -12.18 1.87 3.94
N MET A 19 -11.41 0.80 3.81
CA MET A 19 -11.29 0.04 2.58
C MET A 19 -12.29 -1.11 2.62
N ASP A 20 -13.46 -0.90 2.03
CA ASP A 20 -14.45 -1.95 1.89
C ASP A 20 -14.09 -2.91 0.74
N TYR A 21 -14.94 -3.93 0.53
CA TYR A 21 -14.74 -4.93 -0.52
C TYR A 21 -14.68 -4.32 -1.92
N ASN A 22 -15.53 -3.34 -2.21
CA ASN A 22 -15.62 -2.68 -3.51
C ASN A 22 -14.41 -1.78 -3.76
N GLU A 23 -13.96 -1.00 -2.77
CA GLU A 23 -12.74 -0.21 -2.91
C GLU A 23 -11.51 -1.09 -3.08
N LYS A 24 -11.42 -2.18 -2.30
CA LYS A 24 -10.34 -3.16 -2.44
C LYS A 24 -10.31 -3.74 -3.86
N MET A 25 -11.46 -4.15 -4.38
CA MET A 25 -11.57 -4.70 -5.74
C MET A 25 -11.16 -3.67 -6.80
N ASN A 26 -11.50 -2.40 -6.63
CA ASN A 26 -11.08 -1.32 -7.53
C ASN A 26 -9.55 -1.17 -7.55
N PHE A 27 -8.89 -1.14 -6.38
CA PHE A 27 -7.43 -1.08 -6.33
C PHE A 27 -6.75 -2.32 -6.93
N GLU A 28 -7.34 -3.51 -6.76
CA GLU A 28 -6.86 -4.73 -7.41
C GLU A 28 -6.93 -4.60 -8.94
N GLN A 29 -8.06 -4.12 -9.48
CA GLN A 29 -8.22 -3.87 -10.92
C GLN A 29 -7.20 -2.84 -11.45
N ILE A 30 -6.95 -1.75 -10.70
CA ILE A 30 -5.91 -0.77 -11.06
C ILE A 30 -4.52 -1.43 -11.11
N SER A 31 -4.18 -2.24 -10.10
CA SER A 31 -2.88 -2.93 -10.04
C SER A 31 -2.69 -3.94 -11.19
N GLN A 32 -3.77 -4.65 -11.55
CA GLN A 32 -3.80 -5.57 -12.68
C GLN A 32 -3.66 -4.81 -14.01
N GLY A 33 -4.33 -3.67 -14.15
CA GLY A 33 -4.20 -2.80 -15.32
C GLY A 33 -2.77 -2.26 -15.51
N MET A 34 -2.09 -1.88 -14.42
CA MET A 34 -0.68 -1.48 -14.47
C MET A 34 0.21 -2.63 -14.96
N THR A 35 0.01 -3.82 -14.41
CA THR A 35 0.77 -5.02 -14.79
C THR A 35 0.52 -5.40 -16.25
N ALA A 36 -0.74 -5.38 -16.70
CA ALA A 36 -1.12 -5.62 -18.09
C ALA A 36 -0.50 -4.58 -19.05
N SER A 37 -0.26 -3.36 -18.57
CA SER A 37 0.42 -2.29 -19.32
C SER A 37 1.96 -2.40 -19.28
N SER A 38 2.50 -3.53 -18.81
CA SER A 38 3.94 -3.79 -18.62
C SER A 38 4.62 -2.79 -17.67
N LEU A 39 3.87 -2.21 -16.73
CA LEU A 39 4.41 -1.39 -15.66
C LEU A 39 4.72 -2.26 -14.44
N ARG A 40 5.82 -1.97 -13.75
CA ARG A 40 6.07 -2.53 -12.41
C ARG A 40 5.21 -1.77 -11.42
N CYS A 41 4.19 -2.42 -10.86
CA CYS A 41 3.33 -1.84 -9.84
C CYS A 41 4.02 -1.92 -8.46
N ILE A 42 4.13 -0.77 -7.79
CA ILE A 42 4.64 -0.65 -6.42
C ILE A 42 3.54 0.00 -5.57
N ALA A 43 3.20 -0.64 -4.46
CA ALA A 43 2.18 -0.16 -3.56
C ALA A 43 2.83 0.34 -2.25
N PHE A 44 2.39 1.50 -1.79
CA PHE A 44 2.86 2.12 -0.55
C PHE A 44 1.74 2.12 0.48
N ALA A 45 2.05 1.70 1.70
CA ALA A 45 1.15 1.73 2.83
C ALA A 45 1.93 2.03 4.11
N HIS A 46 1.25 2.55 5.12
CA HIS A 46 1.84 2.80 6.43
C HIS A 46 0.90 2.37 7.55
N LYS A 47 1.44 2.32 8.76
CA LYS A 47 0.69 2.16 10.00
C LYS A 47 1.29 3.11 11.03
N GLU A 48 0.43 3.89 11.66
CA GLU A 48 0.83 4.72 12.79
C GLU A 48 0.93 3.81 14.02
N VAL A 49 2.09 3.80 14.66
CA VAL A 49 2.34 3.04 15.89
C VAL A 49 2.35 4.05 17.04
N PRO A 50 1.47 3.91 18.04
CA PRO A 50 1.47 4.83 19.19
C PRO A 50 2.76 4.66 20.01
N GLU A 51 3.28 5.75 20.58
CA GLU A 51 4.48 5.76 21.45
C GLU A 51 4.38 4.76 22.61
N GLU A 52 3.17 4.46 23.08
CA GLU A 52 2.91 3.53 24.17
C GLU A 52 3.13 2.05 23.79
N GLU A 53 3.14 1.72 22.49
CA GLU A 53 3.49 0.39 21.97
C GLU A 53 4.99 0.26 21.63
N GLU A 54 5.80 1.32 21.83
CA GLU A 54 7.27 1.32 21.62
C GLU A 54 8.06 0.64 22.76
N VAL A 55 7.39 -0.11 23.63
CA VAL A 55 8.01 -0.76 24.81
C VAL A 55 8.71 -2.08 24.46
N GLU A 56 9.56 -2.08 23.44
CA GLU A 56 10.64 -3.07 23.31
C GLU A 56 11.93 -2.36 22.89
N VAL A 57 12.45 -1.60 23.86
CA VAL A 57 13.86 -1.20 23.94
C VAL A 57 14.69 -2.45 23.65
N ASP A 58 15.52 -2.39 22.59
CA ASP A 58 16.47 -3.40 22.11
C ASP A 58 16.03 -4.47 21.08
N GLN A 59 14.76 -4.54 20.65
CA GLN A 59 14.36 -5.47 19.57
C GLN A 59 13.49 -4.79 18.52
N LYS A 60 14.03 -4.68 17.30
CA LYS A 60 13.35 -4.47 16.02
C LYS A 60 11.81 -4.38 16.16
N VAL A 61 11.28 -3.14 16.18
CA VAL A 61 9.83 -2.88 16.24
C VAL A 61 9.12 -3.83 15.28
N VAL A 62 8.40 -4.80 15.82
CA VAL A 62 7.63 -5.76 15.02
C VAL A 62 6.35 -5.05 14.60
N LEU A 63 6.41 -4.36 13.48
CA LEU A 63 5.24 -3.75 12.87
C LEU A 63 4.21 -4.86 12.57
N LYS A 64 3.01 -4.73 13.13
CA LYS A 64 1.88 -5.59 12.75
C LYS A 64 1.66 -5.46 11.24
N GLU A 65 1.70 -6.58 10.54
CA GLU A 65 1.60 -6.61 9.08
C GLU A 65 0.15 -6.43 8.60
N ASP A 66 -0.85 -6.47 9.49
CA ASP A 66 -2.26 -6.20 9.22
C ASP A 66 -2.69 -4.76 9.59
N GLY A 67 -3.85 -4.34 9.09
CA GLY A 67 -4.46 -3.05 9.48
C GLY A 67 -3.69 -1.84 8.96
N LEU A 68 -3.11 -1.95 7.76
CA LEU A 68 -2.36 -0.86 7.13
C LEU A 68 -3.30 0.15 6.45
N THR A 69 -2.83 1.39 6.32
CA THR A 69 -3.47 2.42 5.49
C THR A 69 -2.71 2.55 4.16
N LEU A 70 -3.41 2.31 3.05
CA LEU A 70 -2.87 2.44 1.70
C LEU A 70 -2.67 3.92 1.33
N LEU A 71 -1.44 4.27 0.97
CA LEU A 71 -1.06 5.61 0.49
C LEU A 71 -1.27 5.74 -1.02
N GLY A 72 -0.94 4.70 -1.79
CA GLY A 72 -1.11 4.74 -3.23
C GLY A 72 -0.38 3.63 -3.99
N LEU A 73 -0.64 3.61 -5.31
CA LEU A 73 -0.06 2.68 -6.28
C LEU A 73 0.76 3.47 -7.31
N VAL A 74 1.98 3.04 -7.57
CA VAL A 74 2.90 3.65 -8.53
C VAL A 74 3.27 2.63 -9.60
N GLY A 75 2.97 2.97 -10.87
CA GLY A 75 3.37 2.17 -12.02
C GLY A 75 4.68 2.69 -12.62
N LEU A 76 5.75 1.89 -12.54
CA LEU A 76 7.05 2.23 -13.11
C LEU A 76 7.26 1.58 -14.48
N LYS A 77 7.54 2.40 -15.50
CA LYS A 77 7.96 1.92 -16.81
C LYS A 77 9.48 1.88 -16.85
N VAL A 78 10.05 0.68 -16.97
CA VAL A 78 11.50 0.55 -17.20
C VAL A 78 11.75 0.75 -18.68
N HIS A 79 12.49 1.80 -19.02
CA HIS A 79 13.04 1.95 -20.36
C HIS A 79 14.27 1.06 -20.47
N VAL A 80 14.20 0.03 -21.31
CA VAL A 80 15.41 -0.68 -21.74
C VAL A 80 15.93 0.12 -22.91
N GLY A 81 17.07 0.79 -22.73
CA GLY A 81 17.76 1.44 -23.84
C GLY A 81 18.02 0.41 -24.93
N GLN A 82 17.59 0.70 -26.15
CA GLN A 82 17.99 -0.10 -27.30
C GLN A 82 19.47 0.21 -27.55
N GLU A 83 20.34 -0.79 -27.41
CA GLU A 83 21.70 -0.75 -27.95
C GLU A 83 21.68 -0.63 -29.48
#